data_AF-A0A2N5H3W4-F1
#
_entry.id   AF-A0A2N5H3W4-F1
#
_cell.length_a   1.000
_cell.length_b   1.000
_cell.length_c   1.000
_cell.angle_alpha   90.00
_cell.angle_beta   90.00
_cell.angle_gamma   90.00
#
_symmetry.space_group_name_H-M   'P 1'
#
loop_
_entity.id
_entity.type
_entity.pdbx_description
1 polymer ?
#
loop_
_entity_poly.entity_id
_entity_poly.type
_entity_poly.pdbx_seq_one_letter_code
_entity_poly.pdbx_strand_id
1 'polypeptide(L)' 'MIEHIWISGCAIALIVFLEWKNLKKATKSTRWFTLGILMFSGALWVYIQSEPNHFIPSEWLHSLLEPFDPIS' A
#
# COMPACT_ATOMS: atom_id res chain seq x y z
N MET A 1 -11.63 6.14 6.77
CA MET A 1 -11.82 4.72 6.36
C MET A 1 -12.46 4.58 4.98
N ILE A 2 -13.70 5.07 4.77
CA ILE A 2 -14.42 4.92 3.48
C ILE A 2 -13.65 5.60 2.32
N GLU A 3 -13.10 6.79 2.52
CA GLU A 3 -12.33 7.51 1.49
C GLU A 3 -11.08 6.74 1.05
N HIS A 4 -10.33 6.13 1.98
CA HIS A 4 -9.13 5.35 1.65
C HIS A 4 -9.45 4.08 0.88
N ILE A 5 -10.61 3.47 1.13
CA ILE A 5 -11.09 2.31 0.38
C ILE A 5 -11.40 2.72 -1.07
N TRP A 6 -12.06 3.86 -1.28
CA TRP A 6 -12.33 4.39 -2.63
C TRP A 6 -11.05 4.73 -3.38
N ILE A 7 -10.10 5.41 -2.74
CA ILE A 7 -8.81 5.76 -3.35
C ILE A 7 -8.03 4.50 -3.73
N SER A 8 -7.95 3.51 -2.83
CA SER A 8 -7.30 2.22 -3.09
C SER A 8 -7.97 1.48 -4.26
N GLY A 9 -9.31 1.42 -4.28
CA GLY A 9 -10.08 0.81 -5.36
C GLY A 9 -9.84 1.48 -6.72
N CYS A 10 -9.83 2.82 -6.77
CA CYS A 10 -9.52 3.58 -7.98
C CYS A 10 -8.09 3.32 -8.48
N ALA A 11 -7.10 3.27 -7.57
CA ALA A 11 -5.71 2.97 -7.92
C ALA A 11 -5.55 1.56 -8.50
N ILE A 12 -6.16 0.56 -7.86
CA ILE A 12 -6.18 -0.84 -8.34
C ILE A 12 -6.81 -0.92 -9.74
N ALA A 13 -7.97 -0.29 -9.93
CA ALA A 13 -8.66 -0.29 -11.22
C ALA A 13 -7.81 0.36 -12.33
N LEU A 14 -7.12 1.46 -12.01
CA LEU A 14 -6.25 2.17 -12.94
C LEU A 14 -5.02 1.33 -13.32
N ILE A 15 -4.40 0.64 -12.35
CA ILE A 15 -3.28 -0.28 -12.62
C ILE A 15 -3.73 -1.46 -13.49
N VAL A 16 -4.89 -2.07 -13.19
CA VAL A 16 -5.44 -3.16 -14.02
C VAL A 16 -5.76 -2.67 -15.43
N PHE A 17 -6.25 -1.45 -15.58
CA PHE A 17 -6.52 -0.85 -16.89
C PHE A 17 -5.24 -0.61 -17.70
N LEU A 18 -4.18 -0.08 -17.06
CA LEU A 18 -2.87 0.10 -17.70
C LEU A 18 -2.25 -1.24 -18.11
N GLU A 19 -2.31 -2.23 -17.23
CA GLU A 19 -1.76 -3.56 -17.47
C GLU A 19 -2.67 -4.46 -18.32
N TRP A 20 -3.85 -3.99 -18.74
CA TRP A 20 -4.85 -4.79 -19.45
C TRP A 20 -4.29 -5.46 -20.72
N LYS A 21 -3.44 -4.75 -21.47
CA LYS A 21 -2.80 -5.28 -22.68
C LYS A 21 -1.81 -6.40 -22.36
N ASN A 22 -1.06 -6.28 -21.26
CA ASN A 22 -0.10 -7.27 -20.81
C ASN A 22 -0.82 -8.49 -20.21
N LEU A 23 -1.82 -8.26 -19.37
CA LEU A 23 -2.67 -9.31 -18.78
C LEU A 23 -3.46 -10.12 -19.82
N LYS A 24 -3.82 -9.51 -20.96
CA LYS A 24 -4.44 -10.24 -22.08
C LYS A 24 -3.50 -11.20 -22.79
N LYS A 25 -2.20 -10.87 -22.84
CA LYS A 25 -1.17 -11.71 -23.46
C LYS A 25 -0.59 -12.75 -22.48
N ALA A 26 -0.75 -12.52 -21.18
CA ALA A 26 -0.25 -13.38 -20.13
C ALA A 26 -1.04 -14.70 -19.99
N THR A 27 -0.39 -15.71 -19.43
CA THR A 27 -1.05 -16.98 -19.12
C THR A 27 -2.09 -16.79 -18.01
N LYS A 28 -3.11 -17.67 -17.96
CA LYS A 28 -4.16 -17.61 -16.93
C LYS A 28 -3.57 -17.56 -15.52
N SER A 29 -2.53 -18.35 -15.23
CA SER A 29 -1.86 -18.39 -13.93
C SER A 29 -1.24 -17.03 -13.57
N THR A 30 -0.47 -16.44 -14.49
CA THR A 30 0.15 -15.12 -14.29
C THR A 30 -0.90 -14.04 -14.02
N ARG A 31 -2.00 -14.03 -14.77
CA ARG A 31 -3.07 -13.06 -14.60
C ARG A 31 -3.72 -13.14 -13.21
N TRP A 32 -4.00 -14.34 -12.72
CA TRP A 32 -4.54 -14.54 -11.37
C TRP A 32 -3.53 -14.16 -10.29
N PHE A 33 -2.25 -14.48 -10.50
CA PHE A 33 -1.18 -14.12 -9.56
C PHE A 33 -1.00 -12.60 -9.45
N THR A 34 -0.96 -11.89 -10.57
CA THR A 34 -0.86 -10.42 -10.59
C THR A 34 -2.06 -9.77 -9.92
N LEU A 35 -3.28 -10.25 -10.20
CA LEU A 35 -4.49 -9.74 -9.54
C LEU A 35 -4.47 -10.02 -8.02
N GLY A 36 -4.02 -11.20 -7.61
CA GLY A 36 -3.89 -11.55 -6.20
C GLY A 36 -2.92 -10.64 -5.45
N ILE A 37 -1.75 -10.36 -6.04
CA ILE A 37 -0.78 -9.43 -5.47
C ILE A 37 -1.37 -8.03 -5.38
N LEU A 38 -2.04 -7.54 -6.43
CA LEU A 38 -2.64 -6.21 -6.42
C LEU A 38 -3.68 -6.05 -5.30
N MET A 39 -4.54 -7.05 -5.14
CA MET A 39 -5.57 -7.06 -4.10
C MET A 39 -4.95 -7.11 -2.70
N PHE A 40 -3.91 -7.92 -2.52
CA PHE A 40 -3.19 -8.00 -1.25
C PHE A 40 -2.52 -6.66 -0.89
N SER A 41 -1.82 -6.03 -1.83
CA SER A 41 -1.22 -4.72 -1.64
C SER A 41 -2.26 -3.64 -1.33
N GLY A 42 -3.41 -3.68 -2.01
CA GLY A 42 -4.53 -2.78 -1.74
C GLY A 42 -5.13 -2.95 -0.34
N ALA A 43 -5.29 -4.20 0.11
CA ALA A 43 -5.75 -4.51 1.45
C ALA A 43 -4.74 -4.06 2.52
N LEU A 44 -3.45 -4.26 2.28
CA LEU A 44 -2.38 -3.78 3.17
C LEU A 44 -2.41 -2.26 3.30
N TRP A 45 -2.59 -1.54 2.20
CA TRP A 45 -2.70 -0.07 2.21
C TRP A 45 -3.90 0.41 3.02
N VAL A 46 -5.07 -0.23 2.84
CA VAL A 46 -6.27 0.09 3.61
C VAL A 46 -6.05 -0.20 5.09
N TYR A 47 -5.42 -1.34 5.41
CA TYR A 47 -5.07 -1.72 6.79
C TYR A 47 -4.20 -0.65 7.45
N ILE A 48 -3.09 -0.27 6.81
CA ILE A 48 -2.15 0.76 7.28
C ILE A 48 -2.85 2.11 7.53
N GLN A 49 -3.83 2.46 6.69
CA GLN A 49 -4.56 3.73 6.85
C GLN A 49 -5.74 3.65 7.82
N SER A 50 -6.24 2.44 8.12
CA SER A 50 -7.40 2.25 8.99
C SER A 50 -7.06 2.23 10.47
N GLU A 51 -5.84 1.83 10.84
CA GLU A 51 -5.35 1.88 12.22
C GLU A 51 -4.35 3.05 12.35
N PRO A 52 -4.61 4.13 13.10
CA PRO A 52 -3.63 5.19 13.27
C PRO A 52 -2.49 4.82 14.24
N ASN A 53 -2.64 3.73 15.00
CA ASN A 53 -1.68 3.25 16.01
C ASN A 53 -0.73 2.18 15.47
N HIS A 54 -0.30 2.30 14.21
CA HIS A 54 0.84 1.50 13.77
C HIS A 54 2.08 1.97 14.52
N PHE A 55 2.81 1.05 15.14
CA PHE A 55 4.09 1.36 15.74
C PHE A 55 5.05 1.75 14.62
N ILE A 56 5.29 3.05 14.44
CA ILE A 56 6.24 3.57 13.46
C ILE A 56 7.62 3.56 14.15
N PRO A 57 8.53 2.64 13.82
CA PRO A 57 9.79 2.50 14.55
C PRO A 57 10.67 3.75 14.43
N SER A 58 10.50 4.53 13.36
CA SER A 58 11.22 5.79 13.16
C SER A 58 10.80 6.89 14.12
N GLU A 59 9.52 6.98 14.49
CA GLU A 59 9.02 7.96 15.49
C GLU A 59 9.57 7.64 16.89
N TRP A 60 9.59 6.36 17.25
CA TRP A 60 10.21 5.90 18.50
C TRP A 60 11.71 6.19 18.55
N LEU A 61 12.41 5.92 17.45
CA LEU A 61 13.85 6.19 17.33
C LEU A 61 14.15 7.69 17.37
N HIS A 62 13.30 8.50 16.74
CA HIS A 62 13.41 9.96 16.77
C HIS A 62 13.25 10.49 18.20
N SER A 63 12.24 10.04 18.94
CA SER A 63 12.05 10.41 20.35
C SER A 63 13.22 10.01 21.26
N LEU A 64 13.90 8.90 20.96
CA LEU A 64 15.11 8.48 21.68
C LEU A 64 16.34 9.35 21.39
N LEU A 65 16.42 9.91 20.18
CA LEU A 65 17.57 10.66 19.68
C LEU A 65 17.40 12.18 19.82
N GLU A 66 16.17 12.67 19.98
CA GLU A 66 15.83 14.08 20.22
C GLU A 66 16.66 14.73 21.34
N PRO A 67 16.93 14.08 22.50
CA PRO A 67 17.78 14.66 23.55
C PRO A 67 19.27 14.81 23.16
N PHE A 68 19.69 14.17 22.07
CA PHE A 68 21.07 14.19 21.56
C PHE A 68 21.19 15.03 20.29
N ASP A 69 20.12 15.70 19.85
CA ASP A 69 20.13 16.53 18.65
C ASP A 69 20.92 17.82 18.94
N PRO A 70 22.07 18.06 18.28
CA PRO A 70 22.99 19.15 18.64
C PRO A 70 22.46 20.57 18.36
N ILE A 71 21.21 20.70 17.88
CA ILE A 71 20.61 21.94 17.36
C ILE A 71 19.30 22.32 18.09
N SER A 72 18.95 21.66 19.20
CA SER A 72 17.76 22.01 20.00
C SER A 72 17.97 23.21 20.91
#